data_AF-A0A7K4ELD4-F1
#
_entry.id   AF-A0A7K4ELD4-F1
#
_cell.length_a   1.000
_cell.length_b   1.000
_cell.length_c   1.000
_cell.angle_alpha   90.00
_cell.angle_beta   90.00
_cell.angle_gamma   90.00
#
_symmetry.space_group_name_H-M   'P 1'
#
loop_
_entity.id
_entity.type
_entity.pdbx_description
1 polymer ?
#
loop_
_entity_poly.entity_id
_entity_poly.type
_entity_poly.pdbx_seq_one_letter_code
_entity_poly.pdbx_strand_id
1 'polypeptide(L)' 'MRRLVISLANASSITIPVNATSGSVNYNRTEQPVHQQPTLTNSITGVSGGNFEKLEASGTTTTTVTDGPIDTPP' A
#
# COMPACT_ATOMS: atom_id res chain seq x y z
N MET A 1 18.11 -12.28 12.76
CA MET A 1 17.32 -11.10 12.33
C MET A 1 16.18 -11.58 11.43
N ARG A 2 14.94 -11.08 11.60
CA ARG A 2 13.77 -11.48 10.81
C ARG A 2 13.24 -10.31 9.98
N ARG A 3 12.65 -10.60 8.82
CA ARG A 3 11.99 -9.61 7.94
C ARG A 3 10.69 -9.09 8.56
N LEU A 4 10.30 -7.88 8.22
CA LEU A 4 9.01 -7.28 8.58
C LEU A 4 8.01 -7.48 7.43
N VAL A 5 6.78 -7.88 7.75
CA VAL A 5 5.68 -8.06 6.80
C VAL A 5 4.53 -7.17 7.22
N ILE A 6 4.06 -6.33 6.30
CA ILE A 6 2.94 -5.42 6.48
C ILE A 6 1.78 -5.94 5.62
N SER A 7 0.62 -6.12 6.22
CA SER A 7 -0.62 -6.54 5.54
C SER A 7 -1.45 -5.31 5.17
N LEU A 8 -2.03 -5.35 3.97
CA LEU A 8 -2.83 -4.27 3.41
C LEU A 8 -4.30 -4.68 3.25
N ALA A 9 -5.20 -3.71 3.26
CA ALA A 9 -6.65 -3.94 3.10
C ALA A 9 -7.02 -4.53 1.74
N ASN A 10 -6.23 -4.27 0.70
CA ASN A 10 -6.38 -4.88 -0.62
C ASN A 10 -5.86 -6.33 -0.73
N ALA A 11 -5.67 -7.03 0.40
CA ALA A 11 -5.13 -8.37 0.52
C ALA A 11 -3.66 -8.56 0.06
N SER A 12 -2.98 -7.49 -0.34
CA SER A 12 -1.54 -7.52 -0.64
C SER A 12 -0.70 -7.43 0.64
N SER A 13 0.59 -7.78 0.51
CA SER A 13 1.56 -7.65 1.60
C SER A 13 2.83 -6.95 1.13
N ILE A 14 3.36 -6.03 1.94
CA ILE A 14 4.69 -5.45 1.75
C ILE A 14 5.67 -6.22 2.63
N THR A 15 6.76 -6.71 2.03
CA THR A 15 7.86 -7.32 2.78
C THR A 15 9.04 -6.36 2.82
N ILE A 16 9.49 -6.03 4.03
CA ILE A 16 10.70 -5.25 4.28
C ILE A 16 11.81 -6.24 4.68
N PRO A 17 12.86 -6.41 3.84
CA PRO A 17 13.98 -7.30 4.13
C PRO A 17 14.72 -6.94 5.43
N VAL A 18 15.50 -7.89 5.92
CA VAL A 18 16.45 -7.62 7.01
C VAL A 18 17.44 -6.55 6.57
N ASN A 19 17.76 -5.59 7.46
CA ASN A 19 18.63 -4.43 7.18
C ASN A 19 18.09 -3.45 6.12
N ALA A 20 16.83 -3.59 5.70
CA ALA A 20 16.16 -2.60 4.88
C ALA A 20 15.19 -1.76 5.73
N THR A 21 14.92 -0.54 5.28
CA THR A 21 13.95 0.37 5.91
C THR A 21 12.68 0.55 5.08
N SER A 22 12.63 -0.03 3.88
CA SER A 22 11.52 0.11 2.94
C SER A 22 11.26 -1.18 2.16
N GLY A 23 10.05 -1.26 1.62
CA GLY A 23 9.58 -2.30 0.73
C GLY A 23 8.36 -1.76 -0.04
N SER A 24 8.04 -2.40 -1.16
CA SER A 24 6.89 -2.02 -1.98
C SER A 24 6.18 -3.25 -2.52
N VAL A 25 4.94 -3.05 -2.94
CA VAL A 25 4.15 -4.05 -3.67
C VAL A 25 3.50 -3.35 -4.85
N ASN A 26 3.52 -3.98 -6.02
CA ASN A 26 2.82 -3.48 -7.19
C ASN A 26 1.37 -3.95 -7.17
N TYR A 27 0.46 -3.03 -7.46
CA TYR A 27 -0.95 -3.31 -7.69
C TYR A 27 -1.27 -2.99 -9.14
N ASN A 28 -1.39 -4.02 -9.97
CA ASN A 28 -1.74 -3.88 -11.37
C ASN A 28 -3.26 -3.88 -11.51
N ARG A 29 -3.78 -2.87 -12.19
CA ARG A 29 -5.20 -2.73 -12.50
C ARG A 29 -5.43 -3.01 -13.98
N THR A 30 -6.56 -3.62 -14.33
CA THR A 30 -7.00 -3.72 -15.73
C THR A 30 -7.39 -2.36 -16.28
N GLU A 31 -7.14 -2.14 -17.58
CA GLU A 31 -7.62 -0.92 -18.24
C GLU A 31 -9.15 -0.85 -18.16
N GLN A 32 -9.65 0.34 -17.82
CA GLN A 32 -11.08 0.63 -17.71
C GLN A 32 -11.38 1.92 -18.47
N PRO A 33 -12.61 2.13 -18.97
CA PRO A 33 -12.98 3.38 -19.59
C PRO A 33 -12.71 4.57 -18.67
N VAL A 34 -12.26 5.69 -19.25
CA VAL A 34 -11.81 6.93 -18.57
C VAL A 34 -12.82 7.47 -17.53
N HIS A 35 -14.11 7.17 -17.68
CA HIS A 35 -15.18 7.65 -16.79
C HIS A 35 -15.71 6.59 -15.83
N GLN A 36 -15.09 5.42 -15.76
CA GLN A 36 -15.53 4.29 -14.94
C GLN A 36 -14.44 3.79 -13.99
N GLN A 37 -13.50 4.66 -13.62
CA GLN A 37 -12.43 4.32 -12.68
C GLN A 37 -12.87 4.58 -11.24
N PRO A 38 -13.18 3.53 -10.43
CA PRO A 38 -13.32 3.69 -8.98
C PRO A 38 -12.03 4.21 -8.36
N THR A 39 -12.19 5.03 -7.31
CA THR A 39 -11.12 5.43 -6.40
C THR A 39 -10.46 4.20 -5.79
N LEU A 40 -9.13 4.21 -5.73
CA LEU A 40 -8.38 3.19 -5.01
C LEU A 40 -8.11 3.68 -3.59
N THR A 41 -8.56 2.87 -2.63
CA THR A 41 -8.30 3.08 -1.21
C THR A 41 -7.56 1.87 -0.67
N ASN A 42 -6.47 2.12 0.04
CA ASN A 42 -5.73 1.07 0.73
C ASN A 42 -5.25 1.57 2.09
N SER A 43 -5.08 0.65 3.03
CA SER A 43 -4.64 0.93 4.40
C SER A 43 -3.85 -0.25 4.96
N ILE A 44 -3.06 0.00 5.99
CA ILE A 44 -2.37 -1.06 6.75
C ILE A 44 -3.36 -1.72 7.70
N THR A 45 -3.50 -3.04 7.62
CA THR A 45 -4.39 -3.85 8.48
C THR A 45 -3.63 -4.62 9.56
N GLY A 46 -2.32 -4.81 9.38
CA GLY A 46 -1.50 -5.48 10.39
C GLY A 46 -0.03 -5.47 10.03
N VAL A 47 0.80 -5.73 11.05
CA VAL A 47 2.25 -5.91 10.91
C VAL A 47 2.69 -7.17 11.64
N SER A 48 3.65 -7.90 11.09
CA SER A 48 4.19 -9.11 11.69
C SER A 48 5.66 -9.32 11.34
N GLY A 49 6.36 -10.06 12.19
CA GLY A 49 7.79 -10.30 12.01
C GLY A 49 8.67 -9.15 12.51
N GLY A 50 9.88 -9.05 11.99
CA GLY A 50 10.93 -8.20 12.54
C GLY A 50 11.68 -8.84 13.73
N ASN A 51 12.72 -8.15 14.20
CA ASN A 51 13.42 -8.42 15.45
C ASN A 51 13.40 -7.15 16.30
N PHE A 52 12.22 -6.56 16.44
CA PHE A 52 12.01 -5.40 17.28
C PHE A 52 11.51 -5.89 18.62
N GLU A 53 12.15 -5.50 19.72
CA GLU A 53 11.68 -5.75 21.08
C GLU A 53 10.28 -5.14 21.30
N LYS A 54 9.92 -4.11 20.52
CA LYS A 54 8.58 -3.55 20.46
C LYS A 54 8.31 -2.97 19.07
N LEU A 55 7.30 -3.48 18.37
CA LEU A 55 6.84 -2.96 17.08
C LEU A 55 5.40 -2.47 17.25
N GLU A 56 5.22 -1.16 17.31
CA GLU A 56 3.91 -0.52 17.35
C GLU A 56 3.59 0.03 15.95
N ALA A 57 2.56 -0.51 15.30
CA ALA A 57 1.98 0.13 14.12
C ALA A 57 0.96 1.17 14.61
N SER A 58 1.36 2.45 14.61
CA SER A 58 0.49 3.55 14.99
C SER A 58 0.16 4.42 13.78
N GLY A 59 -1.09 4.86 13.69
CA GLY A 59 -1.60 5.71 12.63
C GLY A 59 -2.39 4.96 11.55
N THR A 60 -3.53 5.50 11.19
CA THR A 60 -4.25 5.11 9.97
C THR A 60 -3.63 5.84 8.79
N THR A 61 -2.81 5.15 8.01
CA THR A 61 -2.29 5.70 6.75
C THR A 61 -3.26 5.35 5.63
N THR A 62 -4.01 6.34 5.16
CA THR A 62 -4.87 6.23 3.98
C THR A 62 -4.19 6.92 2.82
N THR A 63 -3.98 6.20 1.73
CA THR A 63 -3.55 6.80 0.46
C THR A 63 -4.72 6.73 -0.50
N THR A 64 -5.26 7.89 -0.86
CA THR A 64 -6.28 8.01 -1.90
C THR A 64 -5.59 8.25 -3.23
N VAL A 65 -5.74 7.33 -4.17
CA VAL A 65 -5.32 7.55 -5.56
C VAL A 65 -6.56 7.89 -6.35
N THR A 66 -6.63 9.13 -6.82
CA THR A 66 -7.65 9.58 -7.77
C THR A 66 -7.09 9.36 -9.17
N ASP A 67 -7.66 8.39 -9.86
CA ASP A 67 -7.39 8.09 -11.26
C ASP A 67 -8.61 8.56 -12.05
N GLY A 68 -8.44 9.53 -12.93
CA GLY A 68 -9.49 10.19 -13.70
C GLY A 68 -8.87 11.03 -14.82
N PRO A 69 -9.64 11.45 -15.83
CA PRO A 69 -9.09 12.27 -16.90
C PRO A 69 -8.49 13.54 -16.27
N ILE A 70 -7.18 13.76 -16.49
CA ILE A 70 -6.64 15.10 -16.42
C ILE A 70 -7.19 15.80 -17.68
N ASP A 71 -8.39 16.36 -17.55
CA ASP A 71 -8.88 17.27 -18.57
C ASP A 71 -8.18 18.60 -18.31
N THR A 72 -7.04 18.79 -18.96
CA THR A 72 -6.46 20.12 -19.14
C THR A 72 -7.14 20.72 -20.37
N PRO A 73 -8.13 21.62 -20.20
CA PRO A 73 -8.70 22.32 -21.35
C PRO A 73 -7.64 23.20 -22.03
N PRO A 74 -7.76 23.44 -23.36
CA PRO A 74 -6.82 24.25 -24.13
C PRO A 74 -6.80 25.73 -23.74
#